data_AF-A0A2S1SYD4-F1
#
_entry.id   AF-A0A2S1SYD4-F1
#
_cell.length_a   1.000
_cell.length_b   1.000
_cell.length_c   1.000
_cell.angle_alpha   90.00
_cell.angle_beta   90.00
_cell.angle_gamma   90.00
#
_symmetry.space_group_name_H-M   'P 1'
#
loop_
_entity.id
_entity.type
_entity.pdbx_description
1 polymer ?
#
loop_
_entity_poly.entity_id
_entity_poly.type
_entity_poly.pdbx_seq_one_letter_code
_entity_poly.pdbx_strand_id
1 'polypeptide(L)'
;MDAAQQMVEWRDNGGMDTLQTLMADLSAVQEDSDPIDLDGLRDSCSTLTANLETARGGTPMPHPATAQRWNLALEHLTASAKACSDGAVSGDQASFDLMASEMDIGIKHMEAVAKHIGELAQ
;
A
#
# COMPACT_ATOMS: atom_id res chain seq x y z
N MET A 1 25.86 12.64 -3.86
CA MET A 1 25.34 11.27 -3.72
C MET A 1 24.76 10.83 -5.03
N ASP A 2 25.08 9.60 -5.46
CA ASP A 2 24.38 9.00 -6.59
C ASP A 2 22.95 8.58 -6.20
N ALA A 3 22.14 8.19 -7.19
CA ALA A 3 20.74 7.82 -6.97
C ALA A 3 20.58 6.56 -6.10
N ALA A 4 21.54 5.63 -6.15
CA ALA A 4 21.49 4.41 -5.35
C ALA A 4 21.71 4.72 -3.86
N GLN A 5 22.66 5.60 -3.54
CA GLN A 5 22.91 6.07 -2.17
C GLN A 5 21.70 6.79 -1.58
N GLN A 6 21.04 7.67 -2.36
CA GLN A 6 19.82 8.35 -1.91
C GLN A 6 18.69 7.35 -1.63
N MET A 7 18.55 6.31 -2.45
CA MET A 7 17.55 5.26 -2.22
C MET A 7 17.87 4.40 -1.00
N VAL A 8 19.14 4.07 -0.75
CA VAL A 8 19.57 3.36 0.46
C VAL A 8 19.29 4.20 1.70
N GLU A 9 19.61 5.49 1.68
CA GLU A 9 19.30 6.38 2.79
C GLU A 9 17.79 6.53 3.01
N TRP A 10 16.99 6.65 1.94
CA TRP A 10 15.53 6.68 2.06
C TRP A 10 14.99 5.39 2.69
N ARG A 11 15.50 4.23 2.24
CA ARG A 11 15.13 2.91 2.77
C ARG A 11 15.43 2.82 4.26
N ASP A 12 16.65 3.20 4.65
CA ASP A 12 17.17 3.06 6.02
C ASP A 12 16.57 4.11 6.98
N ASN A 13 16.10 5.25 6.48
CA ASN A 13 15.43 6.30 7.26
C ASN A 13 13.91 6.09 7.37
N GLY A 14 13.44 4.85 7.42
CA GLY A 14 12.03 4.49 7.65
C GLY A 14 11.21 4.18 6.38
N GLY A 15 11.80 4.31 5.18
CA GLY A 15 11.14 3.89 3.94
C GLY A 15 10.84 2.39 3.90
N MET A 16 11.77 1.56 4.40
CA MET A 16 11.55 0.11 4.51
C MET A 16 10.45 -0.22 5.53
N ASP A 17 10.46 0.42 6.70
CA ASP A 17 9.45 0.20 7.74
C ASP A 17 8.05 0.57 7.24
N THR A 18 7.95 1.66 6.47
CA THR A 18 6.69 2.08 5.82
C THR A 18 6.22 1.00 4.84
N LEU A 19 7.10 0.49 3.99
CA LEU A 19 6.76 -0.55 3.02
C LEU A 19 6.32 -1.86 3.71
N GLN A 20 7.00 -2.27 4.77
CA GLN A 20 6.63 -3.45 5.56
C GLN A 20 5.28 -3.27 6.26
N THR A 21 5.02 -2.10 6.81
CA THR A 21 3.73 -1.76 7.43
C THR A 21 2.60 -1.91 6.42
N LEU A 22 2.74 -1.32 5.23
CA LEU A 22 1.71 -1.41 4.19
C LEU A 22 1.50 -2.85 3.69
N MET A 23 2.56 -3.66 3.57
CA MET A 23 2.41 -5.08 3.19
C MET A 23 1.70 -5.89 4.28
N ALA A 24 1.95 -5.59 5.56
CA ALA A 24 1.25 -6.22 6.67
C ALA A 24 -0.23 -5.84 6.68
N ASP A 25 -0.57 -4.56 6.46
CA ASP A 25 -1.96 -4.11 6.36
C ASP A 25 -2.70 -4.79 5.22
N LEU A 26 -2.07 -4.91 4.05
CA LEU A 26 -2.66 -5.62 2.91
C LEU A 26 -2.91 -7.09 3.21
N SER A 27 -2.02 -7.73 3.97
CA SER A 27 -2.20 -9.11 4.42
C SER A 27 -3.38 -9.23 5.38
N ALA A 28 -3.53 -8.29 6.33
CA ALA A 28 -4.67 -8.26 7.25
C ALA A 28 -6.01 -8.10 6.50
N VAL A 29 -6.06 -7.18 5.52
CA VAL A 29 -7.25 -7.02 4.67
C VAL A 29 -7.57 -8.30 3.89
N GLN A 30 -6.54 -9.02 3.41
CA GLN A 30 -6.75 -10.29 2.73
C GLN A 30 -7.29 -11.37 3.69
N GLU A 31 -6.73 -11.48 4.90
CA GLU A 31 -7.17 -12.42 5.93
C GLU A 31 -8.64 -12.19 6.33
N ASP A 32 -9.06 -10.94 6.46
CA ASP A 32 -10.45 -10.59 6.80
C ASP A 32 -11.42 -10.72 5.63
N SER A 33 -10.91 -10.88 4.40
CA SER A 33 -11.73 -11.03 3.19
C SER A 33 -12.14 -12.48 2.90
N ASP A 34 -11.48 -13.48 3.50
CA ASP A 34 -11.77 -14.90 3.26
C ASP A 34 -11.54 -15.81 4.50
N PRO A 35 -12.60 -16.27 5.19
CA PRO A 35 -14.02 -15.93 4.96
C PRO A 35 -14.29 -14.47 5.35
N ILE A 36 -15.25 -13.83 4.68
CA ILE A 36 -15.59 -12.42 4.91
C ILE A 36 -15.97 -12.17 6.38
N ASP A 37 -15.12 -11.42 7.10
CA ASP A 37 -15.41 -10.78 8.39
C ASP A 37 -15.57 -9.28 8.15
N LEU A 38 -16.82 -8.79 8.07
CA LEU A 38 -17.08 -7.39 7.72
C LEU A 38 -16.58 -6.40 8.78
N ASP A 39 -16.57 -6.78 10.07
CA ASP A 39 -16.06 -5.91 11.13
C ASP A 39 -14.53 -5.88 11.11
N GLY A 40 -13.88 -7.04 10.97
CA GLY A 40 -12.43 -7.14 10.78
C GLY A 40 -11.97 -6.36 9.54
N LEU A 41 -12.65 -6.58 8.41
CA LEU A 41 -12.35 -5.94 7.14
C LEU A 41 -12.47 -4.42 7.21
N ARG A 42 -13.49 -3.89 7.91
CA ARG A 42 -13.64 -2.46 8.16
C ARG A 42 -12.45 -1.91 8.94
N ASP A 43 -12.04 -2.59 10.01
CA ASP A 43 -10.97 -2.14 10.89
C ASP A 43 -9.59 -2.23 10.20
N SER A 44 -9.35 -3.30 9.44
CA SER A 44 -8.15 -3.47 8.60
C SER A 44 -8.06 -2.43 7.49
N CYS A 45 -9.17 -2.12 6.81
CA CYS A 45 -9.18 -1.08 5.77
C CYS A 45 -9.07 0.34 6.33
N SER A 46 -9.57 0.60 7.54
CA SER A 46 -9.33 1.86 8.25
C SER A 46 -7.84 2.01 8.63
N THR A 47 -7.22 0.94 9.11
CA THR A 47 -5.79 0.91 9.45
C THR A 47 -4.92 1.14 8.20
N LEU A 48 -5.20 0.42 7.11
CA LEU A 48 -4.53 0.62 5.82
C LEU A 48 -4.66 2.07 5.34
N THR A 49 -5.85 2.68 5.46
CA THR A 49 -6.06 4.08 5.07
C THR A 49 -5.15 5.03 5.85
N ALA A 50 -5.08 4.89 7.18
CA ALA A 50 -4.24 5.74 8.02
C ALA A 50 -2.74 5.58 7.71
N ASN A 51 -2.29 4.36 7.45
CA ASN A 51 -0.90 4.08 7.10
C ASN A 51 -0.55 4.58 5.69
N LEU A 52 -1.48 4.52 4.73
CA LEU A 52 -1.31 5.14 3.41
C LEU A 52 -1.22 6.68 3.49
N GLU A 53 -2.02 7.32 4.33
CA GLU A 53 -1.94 8.77 4.57
C GLU A 53 -0.58 9.15 5.19
N THR A 54 -0.11 8.37 6.16
CA THR A 54 1.22 8.53 6.77
C THR A 54 2.32 8.37 5.72
N ALA A 55 2.23 7.35 4.86
CA ALA A 55 3.18 7.10 3.78
C ALA A 55 3.24 8.24 2.76
N ARG A 56 2.09 8.86 2.44
CA ARG A 56 2.02 10.06 1.56
C ARG A 56 2.65 11.30 2.19
N GLY A 57 2.56 11.43 3.52
CA GLY A 57 3.17 12.54 4.27
C GLY A 57 4.66 12.36 4.59
N GLY A 58 5.20 11.15 4.39
CA GLY A 58 6.58 10.80 4.69
C GLY A 58 7.62 11.40 3.74
N THR A 59 8.89 11.02 3.93
CA THR A 59 9.98 11.46 3.05
C THR A 59 9.74 10.95 1.62
N PRO A 60 9.75 11.83 0.61
CA PRO A 60 9.56 11.42 -0.78
C PRO A 60 10.65 10.47 -1.27
N MET A 61 10.26 9.50 -2.09
CA MET A 61 11.19 8.59 -2.72
C MET A 61 12.09 9.33 -3.74
N PRO A 62 13.43 9.24 -3.63
CA PRO A 62 14.33 10.09 -4.42
C PRO A 62 14.49 9.65 -5.87
N HIS A 63 14.32 8.36 -6.19
CA HIS A 63 14.47 7.85 -7.56
C HIS A 63 13.18 8.10 -8.38
N PRO A 64 13.20 8.90 -9.46
CA PRO A 64 11.96 9.37 -10.11
C PRO A 64 11.04 8.26 -10.63
N ALA A 65 11.61 7.23 -11.27
CA ALA A 65 10.80 6.12 -11.81
C ALA A 65 10.18 5.27 -10.70
N THR A 66 10.90 5.08 -9.60
CA THR A 66 10.42 4.31 -8.43
C THR A 66 9.41 5.15 -7.64
N ALA A 67 9.63 6.46 -7.53
CA ALA A 67 8.70 7.40 -6.93
C ALA A 67 7.37 7.46 -7.68
N GLN A 68 7.39 7.40 -9.01
CA GLN A 68 6.15 7.29 -9.79
C GLN A 68 5.40 6.00 -9.46
N ARG A 69 6.10 4.87 -9.35
CA ARG A 69 5.48 3.58 -8.97
C ARG A 69 4.93 3.63 -7.54
N TRP A 70 5.67 4.21 -6.60
CA TRP A 70 5.24 4.43 -5.23
C TRP A 70 3.95 5.26 -5.16
N ASN A 71 3.91 6.40 -5.86
CA ASN A 71 2.72 7.25 -5.87
C ASN A 71 1.51 6.56 -6.48
N LEU A 72 1.69 5.81 -7.57
CA LEU A 72 0.60 5.00 -8.16
C LEU A 72 0.13 3.90 -7.20
N ALA A 73 1.04 3.23 -6.50
CA ALA A 73 0.68 2.26 -5.47
C ALA A 73 -0.19 2.92 -4.40
N LEU A 74 0.26 4.05 -3.83
CA LEU A 74 -0.48 4.78 -2.80
C LEU A 74 -1.83 5.31 -3.31
N GLU A 75 -1.92 5.71 -4.58
CA GLU A 75 -3.18 6.17 -5.19
C GLU A 75 -4.22 5.05 -5.22
N HIS A 76 -3.88 3.94 -5.87
CA HIS A 76 -4.76 2.79 -6.04
C HIS A 76 -5.08 2.11 -4.69
N LEU A 77 -4.11 1.97 -3.79
CA LEU A 77 -4.38 1.39 -2.46
C LEU A 77 -5.29 2.27 -1.61
N THR A 78 -5.23 3.60 -1.73
CA THR A 78 -6.18 4.49 -1.04
C THR A 78 -7.59 4.35 -1.61
N ALA A 79 -7.73 4.25 -2.94
CA ALA A 79 -9.02 3.99 -3.57
C ALA A 79 -9.60 2.64 -3.12
N SER A 80 -8.76 1.61 -3.07
CA SER A 80 -9.11 0.29 -2.58
C SER A 80 -9.56 0.29 -1.12
N ALA A 81 -8.79 0.89 -0.21
CA ALA A 81 -9.11 0.93 1.22
C ALA A 81 -10.41 1.70 1.51
N LYS A 82 -10.66 2.77 0.74
CA LYS A 82 -11.94 3.50 0.79
C LYS A 82 -13.10 2.62 0.35
N ALA A 83 -13.00 2.00 -0.83
CA ALA A 83 -14.04 1.12 -1.36
C ALA A 83 -14.30 -0.09 -0.45
N CYS A 84 -13.25 -0.63 0.17
CA CYS A 84 -13.34 -1.66 1.19
C CYS A 84 -14.16 -1.20 2.40
N SER A 85 -13.85 -0.01 2.94
CA SER A 85 -14.59 0.55 4.09
C SER A 85 -16.07 0.79 3.74
N ASP A 86 -16.34 1.33 2.56
CA ASP A 86 -17.70 1.58 2.06
C ASP A 86 -18.45 0.24 1.86
N GLY A 87 -17.80 -0.77 1.29
CA GLY A 87 -18.34 -2.12 1.10
C GLY A 87 -18.59 -2.86 2.41
N ALA A 88 -17.68 -2.76 3.38
CA ALA A 88 -17.83 -3.37 4.71
C ALA A 88 -19.01 -2.79 5.49
N VAL A 89 -19.27 -1.48 5.35
CA VAL A 89 -20.42 -0.81 5.99
C VAL A 89 -21.75 -1.12 5.28
N SER A 90 -21.75 -1.14 3.94
CA SER A 90 -22.98 -1.23 3.15
C SER A 90 -23.36 -2.64 2.69
N GLY A 91 -22.40 -3.57 2.69
CA GLY A 91 -22.53 -4.88 2.05
C GLY A 91 -22.63 -4.81 0.51
N ASP A 92 -22.25 -3.68 -0.10
CA ASP A 92 -22.37 -3.47 -1.55
C ASP A 92 -21.28 -4.19 -2.35
N GLN A 93 -21.70 -5.08 -3.26
CA GLN A 93 -20.79 -5.83 -4.11
C GLN A 93 -19.97 -4.94 -5.03
N ALA A 94 -20.53 -3.84 -5.55
CA ALA A 94 -19.79 -2.95 -6.45
C ALA A 94 -18.60 -2.28 -5.75
N SER A 95 -18.75 -1.99 -4.45
CA SER A 95 -17.66 -1.49 -3.61
C SER A 95 -16.56 -2.54 -3.41
N PHE A 96 -16.91 -3.81 -3.20
CA PHE A 96 -15.93 -4.90 -3.14
C PHE A 96 -15.24 -5.18 -4.47
N ASP A 97 -15.95 -5.08 -5.59
CA ASP A 97 -15.37 -5.23 -6.93
C ASP A 97 -14.35 -4.12 -7.20
N LEU A 98 -14.67 -2.88 -6.83
CA LEU A 98 -13.75 -1.74 -6.91
C LEU A 98 -12.55 -1.94 -5.99
N MET A 99 -12.77 -2.35 -4.73
CA MET A 99 -11.70 -2.68 -3.79
C MET A 99 -10.71 -3.65 -4.41
N ALA A 100 -11.18 -4.78 -4.95
CA ALA A 100 -10.34 -5.83 -5.51
C ALA A 100 -9.55 -5.34 -6.73
N SER A 101 -10.19 -4.60 -7.64
CA SER A 101 -9.55 -4.04 -8.83
C SER A 101 -8.42 -3.06 -8.47
N GLU A 102 -8.71 -2.12 -7.56
CA GLU A 102 -7.74 -1.11 -7.12
C GLU A 102 -6.62 -1.74 -6.29
N MET A 103 -6.92 -2.76 -5.49
CA MET A 103 -5.93 -3.49 -4.71
C MET A 103 -4.91 -4.21 -5.60
N ASP A 104 -5.38 -4.93 -6.63
CA ASP A 104 -4.50 -5.64 -7.56
C ASP A 104 -3.54 -4.69 -8.29
N ILE A 105 -4.03 -3.53 -8.74
CA ILE A 105 -3.19 -2.52 -9.38
C ILE A 105 -2.18 -1.95 -8.37
N GLY A 106 -2.64 -1.58 -7.17
CA GLY A 106 -1.81 -1.03 -6.11
C GLY A 106 -0.68 -1.97 -5.67
N ILE A 107 -1.00 -3.26 -5.46
CA ILE A 107 -0.02 -4.31 -5.11
C ILE A 107 1.04 -4.45 -6.20
N LYS A 108 0.66 -4.51 -7.48
CA LYS A 108 1.64 -4.61 -8.59
C LYS A 108 2.64 -3.45 -8.59
N HIS A 109 2.18 -2.24 -8.28
CA HIS A 109 3.05 -1.09 -8.16
C HIS A 109 3.95 -1.18 -6.92
N MET A 110 3.42 -1.65 -5.79
CA MET A 110 4.16 -1.86 -4.54
C MET A 110 5.25 -2.93 -4.68
N GLU A 111 4.95 -4.06 -5.31
CA GLU A 111 5.91 -5.13 -5.60
C GLU A 111 7.06 -4.64 -6.48
N ALA A 112 6.77 -3.79 -7.49
CA ALA A 112 7.79 -3.20 -8.33
C ALA A 112 8.74 -2.27 -7.53
N VAL A 113 8.21 -1.53 -6.57
CA VAL A 113 9.01 -0.71 -5.64
C VAL A 113 9.88 -1.61 -4.75
N ALA A 114 9.27 -2.61 -4.10
CA ALA A 114 9.96 -3.55 -3.22
C ALA A 114 11.10 -4.28 -3.93
N LYS A 115 10.85 -4.75 -5.16
CA LYS A 115 11.86 -5.39 -6.02
C LYS A 115 13.04 -4.47 -6.28
N HIS A 116 12.79 -3.23 -6.68
CA HIS A 116 13.86 -2.27 -6.97
C HIS A 116 14.70 -1.97 -5.71
N ILE A 117 14.06 -1.84 -4.54
CA ILE A 117 14.77 -1.68 -3.27
C ILE A 117 15.64 -2.91 -2.96
N GLY A 118 15.13 -4.11 -3.22
CA GLY A 118 15.86 -5.37 -3.04
C GLY A 118 17.09 -5.50 -3.95
N GLU A 119 17.03 -4.99 -5.18
CA GLU A 119 18.17 -4.94 -6.11
C GLU A 119 19.29 -4.02 -5.63
N LEU A 120 18.99 -3.02 -4.78
CA LEU A 120 19.99 -2.10 -4.21
C LEU A 120 20.69 -2.66 -2.96
N ALA A 121 20.19 -3.76 -2.39
CA ALA A 121 20.75 -4.39 -1.19
C ALA A 121 21.77 -5.50 -1.50
N GLN A 122 22.01 -5.79 -2.79
CA GLN A 122 22.97 -6.77 -3.30
C GLN A 122 24.29 -6.12 -3.69
#